data_AF-A0A9W9GXW8-F1
#
_entry.id   AF-A0A9W9GXW8-F1
#
_cell.length_a   1.000
_cell.length_b   1.000
_cell.length_c   1.000
_cell.angle_alpha   90.00
_cell.angle_beta   90.00
_cell.angle_gamma   90.00
#
_symmetry.space_group_name_H-M   'P 1'
#
loop_
_entity.id
_entity.type
_entity.pdbx_description
1 polymer ?
#
loop_
_entity_poly.entity_id
_entity_poly.type
_entity_poly.pdbx_seq_one_letter_code
_entity_poly.pdbx_strand_id
1 'polypeptide(L)'
;MAQAPVPLSHGKYDKLDPVARLNGRVFDNDPVIAYMLLDMSHEQRLQYLPSYWSKLARSALMNDALITEADGWKAASIVIPPGRDIDNVWTLVYSGFLCILWKIGYSGLKRLWTEFSGMTDNAKRKGLGGQKRYYYVFSIGTEYEHRGKGLAKAIMHYHQEKARAENLPIWLEATTETSRLLYLSMGFQEIEKLYLGKGKVAADATIQPGGPGITLYAMVWWPKPSNLGSGPEQAAETKSK
;
A
#
# COMPACT_ATOMS: atom_id res chain seq x y z
N MET A 1 11.66 15.13 -24.74
CA MET A 1 10.98 16.31 -24.14
C MET A 1 10.66 15.98 -22.70
N ALA A 2 10.97 16.85 -21.74
CA ALA A 2 10.59 16.64 -20.35
C ALA A 2 9.05 16.71 -20.26
N GLN A 3 8.42 15.66 -19.71
CA GLN A 3 6.98 15.67 -19.43
C GLN A 3 6.70 16.78 -18.41
N ALA A 4 5.63 17.56 -18.60
CA ALA A 4 5.20 18.54 -17.61
C ALA A 4 5.01 17.86 -16.24
N PRO A 5 5.33 18.54 -15.12
CA PRO A 5 5.19 17.95 -13.80
C PRO A 5 3.72 17.58 -13.55
N VAL A 6 3.48 16.35 -13.08
CA VAL A 6 2.14 15.86 -12.74
C VAL A 6 1.62 16.70 -11.57
N PRO A 7 0.48 17.39 -11.70
CA PRO A 7 -0.08 18.18 -10.61
C PRO A 7 -0.59 17.24 -9.52
N LEU A 8 -0.15 17.48 -8.28
CA LEU A 8 -0.55 16.74 -7.10
C LEU A 8 -1.32 17.66 -6.14
N SER A 9 -2.34 17.14 -5.49
CA SER A 9 -2.96 17.81 -4.34
C SER A 9 -3.21 16.84 -3.19
N HIS A 10 -3.13 17.37 -1.96
CA HIS A 10 -3.17 16.57 -0.74
C HIS A 10 -4.36 16.96 0.14
N GLY A 11 -4.87 16.03 0.94
CA GLY A 11 -6.00 16.27 1.81
C GLY A 11 -6.27 15.10 2.77
N LYS A 12 -7.30 15.27 3.60
CA LYS A 12 -7.77 14.26 4.57
C LYS A 12 -9.25 13.98 4.31
N TYR A 13 -10.13 14.31 5.25
CA TYR A 13 -11.56 14.00 5.17
C TYR A 13 -12.27 14.67 3.99
N ASP A 14 -11.81 15.84 3.55
CA ASP A 14 -12.30 16.55 2.36
C ASP A 14 -12.11 15.75 1.06
N LYS A 15 -11.14 14.82 1.06
CA LYS A 15 -10.78 13.97 -0.08
C LYS A 15 -11.34 12.54 0.02
N LEU A 16 -12.10 12.22 1.07
CA LEU A 16 -12.58 10.87 1.36
C LEU A 16 -13.48 10.31 0.25
N ASP A 17 -14.54 11.03 -0.12
CA ASP A 17 -15.51 10.51 -1.09
C ASP A 17 -14.92 10.35 -2.51
N PRO A 18 -14.13 11.32 -3.03
CA PRO A 18 -13.50 11.14 -4.32
C PRO A 18 -12.48 9.99 -4.35
N VAL A 19 -11.64 9.80 -3.31
CA VAL A 19 -10.69 8.69 -3.28
C VAL A 19 -11.39 7.34 -3.22
N ALA A 20 -12.50 7.25 -2.47
CA ALA A 20 -13.29 6.03 -2.39
C ALA A 20 -13.91 5.64 -3.73
N ARG A 21 -14.46 6.62 -4.48
CA ARG A 21 -15.00 6.39 -5.82
C ARG A 21 -13.92 5.96 -6.82
N LEU A 22 -12.76 6.62 -6.79
CA LEU A 22 -11.64 6.26 -7.65
C LEU A 22 -11.15 4.85 -7.35
N ASN A 23 -10.87 4.53 -6.09
CA ASN A 23 -10.41 3.20 -5.70
C ASN A 23 -11.45 2.11 -6.05
N GLY A 24 -12.74 2.41 -5.96
CA GLY A 24 -13.79 1.48 -6.38
C GLY A 24 -13.70 1.06 -7.85
N ARG A 25 -13.23 1.94 -8.73
CA ARG A 25 -12.99 1.62 -10.15
C ARG A 25 -11.61 1.02 -10.38
N VAL A 26 -10.58 1.58 -9.75
CA VAL A 26 -9.18 1.15 -9.99
C VAL A 26 -8.92 -0.29 -9.53
N PHE A 27 -9.59 -0.72 -8.46
CA PHE A 27 -9.40 -2.03 -7.85
C PHE A 27 -10.58 -3.00 -8.10
N ASP A 28 -11.38 -2.75 -9.14
CA ASP A 28 -12.55 -3.57 -9.51
C ASP A 28 -12.20 -5.05 -9.81
N ASN A 29 -11.00 -5.25 -10.36
CA ASN A 29 -10.41 -6.52 -10.75
C ASN A 29 -9.17 -6.88 -9.93
N ASP A 30 -8.98 -6.28 -8.75
CA ASP A 30 -7.87 -6.65 -7.88
C ASP A 30 -8.09 -8.05 -7.27
N PRO A 31 -7.16 -9.00 -7.44
CA PRO A 31 -7.36 -10.38 -7.01
C PRO A 31 -7.36 -10.55 -5.49
N VAL A 32 -6.66 -9.66 -4.75
CA VAL A 32 -6.67 -9.70 -3.28
C VAL A 32 -8.02 -9.23 -2.76
N ILE A 33 -8.56 -8.13 -3.29
CA ILE A 33 -9.90 -7.67 -2.92
C ILE A 33 -10.97 -8.69 -3.33
N ALA A 34 -10.83 -9.29 -4.51
CA ALA A 34 -11.70 -10.35 -4.97
C ALA A 34 -11.78 -11.52 -3.98
N TYR A 35 -10.64 -11.91 -3.40
CA TYR A 35 -10.57 -12.98 -2.40
C TYR A 35 -11.08 -12.58 -1.02
N MET A 36 -10.79 -11.35 -0.59
CA MET A 36 -11.34 -10.83 0.67
C MET A 36 -12.87 -10.78 0.64
N LEU A 37 -13.45 -10.54 -0.54
CA LEU A 37 -14.88 -10.47 -0.78
C LEU A 37 -15.42 -11.69 -1.56
N LEU A 38 -14.76 -12.84 -1.47
CA LEU A 38 -15.07 -14.03 -2.29
C LEU A 38 -16.51 -14.53 -2.13
N ASP A 39 -17.14 -14.22 -0.99
CA ASP A 39 -18.49 -14.66 -0.66
C ASP A 39 -19.56 -13.80 -1.37
N MET A 40 -19.15 -12.73 -2.08
CA MET A 40 -20.00 -11.91 -2.95
C MET A 40 -19.84 -12.33 -4.41
N SER A 41 -20.94 -12.34 -5.17
CA SER A 41 -20.84 -12.42 -6.63
C SER A 41 -20.07 -11.21 -7.19
N HIS A 42 -19.55 -11.34 -8.41
CA HIS A 42 -18.81 -10.26 -9.07
C HIS A 42 -19.61 -8.95 -9.12
N GLU A 43 -20.89 -9.01 -9.50
CA GLU A 43 -21.75 -7.83 -9.57
C GLU A 43 -21.99 -7.19 -8.20
N GLN A 44 -22.31 -7.99 -7.17
CA GLN A 44 -22.48 -7.50 -5.80
C GLN A 44 -21.20 -6.85 -5.27
N ARG A 45 -20.04 -7.43 -5.59
CA ARG A 45 -18.74 -6.87 -5.22
C ARG A 45 -18.56 -5.48 -5.83
N LEU A 46 -18.76 -5.34 -7.15
CA LEU A 46 -18.61 -4.07 -7.85
C LEU A 46 -19.52 -2.98 -7.27
N GLN A 47 -20.78 -3.30 -6.99
CA GLN A 47 -21.72 -2.36 -6.35
C GLN A 47 -21.28 -1.98 -4.92
N TYR A 48 -20.62 -2.89 -4.21
CA TYR A 48 -20.16 -2.65 -2.84
C TYR A 48 -18.84 -1.88 -2.74
N LEU A 49 -17.98 -1.95 -3.76
CA LEU A 49 -16.62 -1.38 -3.73
C LEU A 49 -16.55 0.10 -3.31
N PRO A 50 -17.42 1.02 -3.78
CA PRO A 50 -17.36 2.41 -3.31
C PRO A 50 -17.59 2.56 -1.80
N SER A 51 -18.56 1.81 -1.24
CA SER A 51 -18.84 1.81 0.21
C SER A 51 -17.71 1.13 0.99
N TYR A 52 -17.17 0.04 0.45
CA TYR A 52 -16.02 -0.66 1.00
C TYR A 52 -14.81 0.29 1.13
N TRP A 53 -14.44 0.97 0.04
CA TRP A 53 -13.34 1.91 0.03
C TRP A 53 -13.56 3.15 0.87
N SER A 54 -14.79 3.68 0.95
CA SER A 54 -15.11 4.81 1.84
C SER A 54 -14.83 4.44 3.31
N LYS A 55 -15.24 3.25 3.74
CA LYS A 55 -15.02 2.77 5.12
C LYS A 55 -13.54 2.51 5.40
N LEU A 56 -12.81 1.88 4.46
CA LEU A 56 -11.37 1.65 4.60
C LEU A 56 -10.57 2.96 4.62
N ALA A 57 -10.84 3.88 3.69
CA ALA A 57 -10.19 5.18 3.63
C ALA A 57 -10.47 6.00 4.90
N ARG A 58 -11.71 6.00 5.41
CA ARG A 58 -12.03 6.63 6.70
C ARG A 58 -11.21 6.03 7.84
N SER A 59 -11.05 4.70 7.89
CA SER A 59 -10.22 4.04 8.89
C SER A 59 -8.74 4.42 8.79
N ALA A 60 -8.20 4.53 7.58
CA ALA A 60 -6.85 5.03 7.35
C ALA A 60 -6.71 6.50 7.80
N LEU A 61 -7.70 7.36 7.53
CA LEU A 61 -7.70 8.76 7.96
C LEU A 61 -7.75 8.94 9.49
N MET A 62 -8.43 8.03 10.21
CA MET A 62 -8.38 8.00 11.68
C MET A 62 -6.97 7.67 12.21
N ASN A 63 -6.16 7.00 11.40
CA ASN A 63 -4.74 6.76 11.62
C ASN A 63 -3.86 7.81 10.93
N ASP A 64 -4.36 9.03 10.78
CA ASP A 64 -3.67 10.18 10.20
C ASP A 64 -3.20 10.02 8.74
N ALA A 65 -3.80 9.11 7.98
CA ALA A 65 -3.45 8.97 6.56
C ALA A 65 -3.54 10.29 5.79
N LEU A 66 -2.64 10.43 4.83
CA LEU A 66 -2.65 11.49 3.83
C LEU A 66 -3.20 10.93 2.51
N ILE A 67 -4.24 11.56 1.99
CA ILE A 67 -4.71 11.30 0.63
C ILE A 67 -3.96 12.23 -0.31
N THR A 68 -3.37 11.68 -1.36
CA THR A 68 -2.72 12.44 -2.44
C THR A 68 -3.38 12.05 -3.75
N GLU A 69 -3.97 13.00 -4.47
CA GLU A 69 -4.50 12.80 -5.81
C GLU A 69 -3.58 13.42 -6.86
N ALA A 70 -3.65 12.88 -8.07
CA ALA A 70 -2.90 13.37 -9.22
C ALA A 70 -3.82 13.64 -10.42
N ASP A 71 -3.56 14.77 -11.07
CA ASP A 71 -4.11 15.13 -12.38
C ASP A 71 -5.65 15.09 -12.45
N GLY A 72 -6.30 15.56 -11.38
CA GLY A 72 -7.76 15.66 -11.31
C GLY A 72 -8.41 14.30 -11.06
N TRP A 73 -7.95 13.58 -10.03
CA TRP A 73 -8.46 12.26 -9.64
C TRP A 73 -8.25 11.15 -10.68
N LYS A 74 -7.24 11.26 -11.54
CA LYS A 74 -6.84 10.17 -12.47
C LYS A 74 -6.00 9.10 -11.78
N ALA A 75 -5.32 9.49 -10.70
CA ALA A 75 -4.66 8.58 -9.78
C ALA A 75 -4.76 9.13 -8.35
N ALA A 76 -4.67 8.25 -7.35
CA ALA A 76 -4.55 8.66 -5.96
C ALA A 76 -3.82 7.62 -5.11
N SER A 77 -3.33 8.05 -3.95
CA SER A 77 -2.85 7.18 -2.89
C SER A 77 -3.46 7.54 -1.54
N ILE A 78 -3.54 6.55 -0.66
CA ILE A 78 -3.75 6.71 0.78
C ILE A 78 -2.48 6.19 1.46
N VAL A 79 -1.75 7.06 2.16
CA VAL A 79 -0.50 6.70 2.85
C VAL A 79 -0.60 7.06 4.31
N ILE A 80 -0.30 6.10 5.18
CA ILE A 80 -0.31 6.26 6.64
C ILE A 80 1.08 6.67 7.11
N PRO A 81 1.18 7.71 7.96
CA PRO A 81 2.46 8.21 8.43
C PRO A 81 3.08 7.31 9.51
N PRO A 82 4.40 7.44 9.76
CA PRO A 82 5.11 6.67 10.77
C PRO A 82 4.58 6.85 12.19
N GLY A 83 4.63 5.78 12.99
CA GLY A 83 4.13 5.79 14.38
C GLY A 83 2.61 5.61 14.49
N ARG A 84 1.94 5.37 13.36
CA ARG A 84 0.57 4.89 13.27
C ARG A 84 0.60 3.52 12.63
N ASP A 85 -0.02 2.53 13.27
CA ASP A 85 -0.11 1.18 12.73
C ASP A 85 -1.57 0.78 12.61
N ILE A 86 -1.96 0.29 11.43
CA ILE A 86 -3.22 -0.46 11.27
C ILE A 86 -3.15 -1.79 12.03
N ASP A 87 -1.93 -2.33 12.24
CA ASP A 87 -1.69 -3.58 12.95
C ASP A 87 -2.15 -3.51 14.41
N ASN A 88 -2.41 -2.31 14.94
CA ASN A 88 -3.13 -2.14 16.18
C ASN A 88 -4.65 -2.26 15.94
N VAL A 89 -5.07 -3.51 15.74
CA VAL A 89 -6.43 -4.05 15.63
C VAL A 89 -7.47 -3.40 16.55
N TRP A 90 -7.04 -2.78 17.64
CA TRP A 90 -7.88 -2.02 18.56
C TRP A 90 -8.45 -0.72 17.98
N THR A 91 -7.87 -0.18 16.90
CA THR A 91 -8.39 1.01 16.20
C THR A 91 -9.53 0.70 15.20
N LEU A 92 -9.86 -0.58 14.97
CA LEU A 92 -10.98 -1.02 14.11
C LEU A 92 -12.37 -0.85 14.75
N VAL A 93 -12.46 -0.46 16.02
CA VAL A 93 -13.71 -0.57 16.80
C VAL A 93 -14.74 0.54 16.53
N TYR A 94 -14.43 1.63 15.80
CA TYR A 94 -15.41 2.72 15.64
C TYR A 94 -16.01 2.90 14.24
N SER A 95 -17.31 2.58 14.20
CA SER A 95 -18.45 2.84 13.29
C SER A 95 -18.39 2.49 11.79
N GLY A 96 -17.23 2.28 11.17
CA GLY A 96 -17.15 1.94 9.73
C GLY A 96 -16.73 0.51 9.45
N PHE A 97 -15.69 0.04 10.15
CA PHE A 97 -15.06 -1.25 9.89
C PHE A 97 -15.88 -2.43 10.41
N LEU A 98 -16.61 -2.26 11.52
CA LEU A 98 -17.52 -3.30 12.02
C LEU A 98 -18.57 -3.70 10.96
N CYS A 99 -19.12 -2.74 10.22
CA CYS A 99 -20.02 -3.05 9.10
C CYS A 99 -19.31 -3.79 7.95
N ILE A 100 -18.01 -3.59 7.73
CA ILE A 100 -17.22 -4.41 6.79
C ILE A 100 -17.11 -5.83 7.34
N LEU A 101 -16.70 -5.98 8.60
CA LEU A 101 -16.56 -7.28 9.25
C LEU A 101 -17.84 -8.10 9.22
N TRP A 102 -18.98 -7.44 9.47
CA TRP A 102 -20.31 -8.06 9.34
C TRP A 102 -20.62 -8.50 7.91
N LYS A 103 -20.25 -7.69 6.91
CA LYS A 103 -20.52 -8.00 5.50
C LYS A 103 -19.61 -9.06 4.89
N ILE A 104 -18.35 -9.19 5.35
CA ILE A 104 -17.43 -10.22 4.87
C ILE A 104 -17.65 -11.58 5.57
N GLY A 105 -18.45 -11.61 6.64
CA GLY A 105 -18.77 -12.82 7.39
C GLY A 105 -17.57 -13.48 8.07
N TYR A 106 -17.82 -14.64 8.69
CA TYR A 106 -16.79 -15.40 9.42
C TYR A 106 -15.65 -15.86 8.51
N SER A 107 -15.96 -16.30 7.30
CA SER A 107 -14.96 -16.75 6.31
C SER A 107 -14.02 -15.62 5.88
N GLY A 108 -14.55 -14.44 5.55
CA GLY A 108 -13.75 -13.27 5.23
C GLY A 108 -12.91 -12.78 6.41
N LEU A 109 -13.48 -12.79 7.62
CA LEU A 109 -12.77 -12.47 8.86
C LEU A 109 -11.57 -13.42 9.06
N LYS A 110 -11.76 -14.73 8.87
CA LYS A 110 -10.68 -15.71 8.95
C LYS A 110 -9.58 -15.44 7.91
N ARG A 111 -9.95 -15.15 6.65
CA ARG A 111 -8.97 -14.80 5.58
C ARG A 111 -8.13 -13.57 5.95
N LEU A 112 -8.77 -12.52 6.47
CA LEU A 112 -8.10 -11.29 6.89
C LEU A 112 -7.09 -11.55 8.02
N TRP A 113 -7.53 -12.15 9.13
CA TRP A 113 -6.69 -12.29 10.33
C TRP A 113 -5.63 -13.38 10.22
N THR A 114 -5.97 -14.52 9.61
CA THR A 114 -5.07 -15.69 9.63
C THR A 114 -4.14 -15.74 8.42
N GLU A 115 -4.61 -15.34 7.25
CA GLU A 115 -3.80 -15.40 6.02
C GLU A 115 -3.14 -14.04 5.74
N PHE A 116 -3.90 -12.94 5.69
CA PHE A 116 -3.32 -11.64 5.34
C PHE A 116 -2.42 -11.08 6.46
N SER A 117 -2.98 -10.77 7.64
CA SER A 117 -2.22 -10.13 8.73
C SER A 117 -1.00 -10.96 9.17
N GLY A 118 -1.19 -12.27 9.39
CA GLY A 118 -0.10 -13.13 9.84
C GLY A 118 1.07 -13.21 8.86
N MET A 119 0.79 -13.25 7.55
CA MET A 119 1.84 -13.30 6.52
C MET A 119 2.53 -11.95 6.36
N THR A 120 1.78 -10.84 6.39
CA THR A 120 2.35 -9.49 6.29
C THR A 120 3.21 -9.13 7.49
N ASP A 121 2.83 -9.54 8.71
CA ASP A 121 3.58 -9.24 9.93
C ASP A 121 4.97 -9.91 9.93
N ASN A 122 5.05 -11.14 9.43
CA ASN A 122 6.31 -11.84 9.28
C ASN A 122 7.21 -11.16 8.24
N ALA A 123 6.63 -10.77 7.09
CA ALA A 123 7.36 -10.07 6.05
C ALA A 123 7.83 -8.69 6.51
N LYS A 124 7.00 -7.92 7.22
CA LYS A 124 7.35 -6.63 7.84
C LYS A 124 8.54 -6.79 8.77
N ARG A 125 8.52 -7.81 9.65
CA ARG A 125 9.64 -8.07 10.57
C ARG A 125 10.95 -8.34 9.84
N LYS A 126 10.92 -9.14 8.77
CA LYS A 126 12.09 -9.43 7.93
C LYS A 126 12.59 -8.18 7.21
N GLY A 127 11.69 -7.43 6.56
CA GLY A 127 12.05 -6.33 5.67
C GLY A 127 12.37 -5.02 6.38
N LEU A 128 11.76 -4.76 7.54
CA LEU A 128 12.01 -3.55 8.34
C LEU A 128 13.15 -3.74 9.34
N GLY A 129 13.61 -4.98 9.61
CA GLY A 129 14.78 -5.24 10.45
C GLY A 129 14.67 -4.66 11.87
N GLY A 130 13.46 -4.59 12.44
CA GLY A 130 13.20 -3.99 13.75
C GLY A 130 12.88 -2.49 13.74
N GLN A 131 12.95 -1.82 12.58
CA GLN A 131 12.51 -0.43 12.42
C GLN A 131 10.99 -0.32 12.64
N LYS A 132 10.60 0.37 13.71
CA LYS A 132 9.18 0.51 14.11
C LYS A 132 8.44 1.66 13.41
N ARG A 133 9.19 2.64 12.89
CA ARG A 133 8.61 3.82 12.23
C ARG A 133 8.83 3.72 10.73
N TYR A 134 7.73 3.67 9.98
CA TYR A 134 7.73 3.57 8.52
C TYR A 134 6.46 4.18 7.94
N TYR A 135 6.51 4.65 6.72
CA TYR A 135 5.31 5.02 5.96
C TYR A 135 4.64 3.77 5.41
N TYR A 136 3.31 3.68 5.49
CA TYR A 136 2.58 2.54 4.94
C TYR A 136 1.67 2.98 3.78
N VAL A 137 1.90 2.41 2.59
CA VAL A 137 1.04 2.66 1.42
C VAL A 137 -0.18 1.75 1.51
N PHE A 138 -1.27 2.28 2.05
CA PHE A 138 -2.52 1.56 2.21
C PHE A 138 -3.21 1.29 0.87
N SER A 139 -3.17 2.26 -0.04
CA SER A 139 -3.58 2.06 -1.44
C SER A 139 -2.88 3.06 -2.34
N ILE A 140 -2.63 2.66 -3.58
CA ILE A 140 -2.25 3.58 -4.67
C ILE A 140 -2.75 3.00 -5.97
N GLY A 141 -3.41 3.84 -6.77
CA GLY A 141 -4.14 3.40 -7.94
C GLY A 141 -4.17 4.45 -9.04
N THR A 142 -4.24 4.00 -10.29
CA THR A 142 -4.43 4.84 -11.48
C THR A 142 -5.57 4.28 -12.32
N GLU A 143 -6.51 5.15 -12.69
CA GLU A 143 -7.64 4.86 -13.56
C GLU A 143 -7.15 4.20 -14.86
N TYR A 144 -7.86 3.19 -15.35
CA TYR A 144 -7.39 2.34 -16.45
C TYR A 144 -6.95 3.16 -17.68
N GLU A 145 -7.78 4.12 -18.09
CA GLU A 145 -7.56 5.02 -19.25
C GLU A 145 -6.40 6.02 -19.07
N HIS A 146 -5.81 6.07 -17.88
CA HIS A 146 -4.75 7.01 -17.51
C HIS A 146 -3.47 6.32 -17.03
N ARG A 147 -3.39 5.00 -17.12
CA ARG A 147 -2.17 4.23 -16.87
C ARG A 147 -1.09 4.53 -17.91
N GLY A 148 0.17 4.23 -17.57
CA GLY A 148 1.32 4.49 -18.44
C GLY A 148 1.77 5.95 -18.51
N LYS A 149 1.07 6.88 -17.84
CA LYS A 149 1.36 8.33 -17.84
C LYS A 149 2.22 8.80 -16.66
N GLY A 150 2.80 7.88 -15.88
CA GLY A 150 3.66 8.21 -14.74
C GLY A 150 2.94 8.74 -13.48
N LEU A 151 1.61 8.75 -13.43
CA LEU A 151 0.83 9.33 -12.32
C LEU A 151 1.12 8.68 -10.95
N ALA A 152 1.05 7.34 -10.86
CA ALA A 152 1.40 6.62 -9.63
C ALA A 152 2.88 6.83 -9.22
N LYS A 153 3.78 6.95 -10.21
CA LYS A 153 5.20 7.23 -9.97
C LYS A 153 5.40 8.64 -9.39
N ALA A 154 4.70 9.65 -9.90
CA ALA A 154 4.73 11.00 -9.36
C ALA A 154 4.24 11.05 -7.89
N ILE A 155 3.12 10.38 -7.60
CA ILE A 155 2.61 10.25 -6.22
C ILE A 155 3.64 9.56 -5.32
N MET A 156 4.22 8.45 -5.76
CA MET A 156 5.19 7.71 -4.96
C MET A 156 6.48 8.53 -4.71
N HIS A 157 6.97 9.25 -5.72
CA HIS A 157 8.15 10.12 -5.55
C HIS A 157 7.89 11.21 -4.51
N TYR A 158 6.70 11.82 -4.47
CA TYR A 158 6.34 12.75 -3.41
C TYR A 158 6.50 12.12 -2.01
N HIS A 159 6.01 10.89 -1.80
CA HIS A 159 6.13 10.20 -0.51
C HIS A 159 7.58 9.76 -0.22
N GLN A 160 8.34 9.35 -1.24
CA GLN A 160 9.78 9.04 -1.11
C GLN A 160 10.58 10.27 -0.67
N GLU A 161 10.27 11.47 -1.17
CA GLU A 161 10.91 12.70 -0.70
C GLU A 161 10.63 12.97 0.79
N LYS A 162 9.38 12.80 1.23
CA LYS A 162 9.03 12.95 2.66
C LYS A 162 9.72 11.91 3.52
N ALA A 163 9.67 10.65 3.10
CA ALA A 163 10.31 9.54 3.80
C ALA A 163 11.83 9.72 3.89
N ARG A 164 12.46 10.25 2.82
CA ARG A 164 13.89 10.60 2.81
C ARG A 164 14.22 11.72 3.79
N ALA A 165 13.41 12.77 3.85
CA ALA A 165 13.62 13.87 4.78
C ALA A 165 13.62 13.43 6.25
N GLU A 166 12.88 12.37 6.58
CA GLU A 166 12.84 11.77 7.91
C GLU A 166 13.76 10.55 8.10
N ASN A 167 14.47 10.13 7.04
CA ASN A 167 15.25 8.89 7.00
C ASN A 167 14.44 7.65 7.44
N LEU A 168 13.21 7.53 6.93
CA LEU A 168 12.29 6.43 7.24
C LEU A 168 11.96 5.61 5.99
N PRO A 169 11.74 4.28 6.12
CA PRO A 169 11.34 3.45 5.01
C PRO A 169 9.87 3.64 4.64
N ILE A 170 9.52 3.17 3.43
CA ILE A 170 8.15 3.02 2.97
C ILE A 170 7.87 1.53 2.78
N TRP A 171 6.80 1.04 3.41
CA TRP A 171 6.31 -0.33 3.31
C TRP A 171 5.05 -0.38 2.44
N LEU A 172 4.91 -1.45 1.65
CA LEU A 172 3.69 -1.76 0.92
C LEU A 172 3.58 -3.25 0.58
N GLU A 173 2.38 -3.67 0.20
CA GLU A 173 2.14 -4.94 -0.46
C GLU A 173 1.63 -4.73 -1.89
N ALA A 174 2.36 -5.24 -2.89
CA ALA A 174 1.93 -5.18 -4.28
C ALA A 174 1.03 -6.36 -4.63
N THR A 175 -0.19 -6.08 -5.07
CA THR A 175 -1.25 -7.09 -5.32
C THR A 175 -1.22 -7.69 -6.74
N THR A 176 -0.35 -7.21 -7.63
CA THR A 176 -0.20 -7.71 -9.01
C THR A 176 1.27 -7.69 -9.43
N GLU A 177 1.64 -8.48 -10.43
CA GLU A 177 2.99 -8.42 -11.02
C GLU A 177 3.28 -7.03 -11.61
N THR A 178 2.29 -6.39 -12.23
CA THR A 178 2.43 -5.05 -12.82
C THR A 178 2.75 -4.00 -11.76
N SER A 179 2.04 -4.01 -10.62
CA SER A 179 2.33 -3.08 -9.52
C SER A 179 3.69 -3.37 -8.89
N ARG A 180 4.06 -4.64 -8.72
CA ARG A 180 5.39 -5.06 -8.26
C ARG A 180 6.51 -4.50 -9.15
N LEU A 181 6.43 -4.69 -10.47
CA LEU A 181 7.44 -4.19 -11.42
C LEU A 181 7.54 -2.65 -11.38
N LEU A 182 6.41 -1.96 -11.20
CA LEU A 182 6.39 -0.51 -10.99
C LEU A 182 7.21 -0.12 -9.74
N TYR A 183 6.97 -0.77 -8.60
CA TYR A 183 7.70 -0.47 -7.36
C TYR A 183 9.19 -0.81 -7.43
N LEU A 184 9.55 -1.93 -8.06
CA LEU A 184 10.96 -2.26 -8.34
C LEU A 184 11.64 -1.15 -9.14
N SER A 185 10.97 -0.59 -10.15
CA SER A 185 11.50 0.53 -10.94
C SER A 185 11.71 1.82 -10.13
N MET A 186 11.10 1.93 -8.94
CA MET A 186 11.23 3.05 -8.02
C MET A 186 12.19 2.75 -6.85
N GLY A 187 12.92 1.62 -6.92
CA GLY A 187 13.92 1.22 -5.94
C GLY A 187 13.36 0.51 -4.71
N PHE A 188 12.10 0.07 -4.72
CA PHE A 188 11.62 -0.87 -3.71
C PHE A 188 12.33 -2.21 -3.87
N GLN A 189 12.54 -2.89 -2.75
CA GLN A 189 13.05 -4.24 -2.67
C GLN A 189 11.91 -5.18 -2.33
N GLU A 190 11.81 -6.28 -3.06
CA GLU A 190 10.94 -7.37 -2.66
C GLU A 190 11.56 -8.13 -1.48
N ILE A 191 10.78 -8.31 -0.43
CA ILE A 191 11.18 -9.02 0.78
C ILE A 191 10.69 -10.47 0.72
N GLU A 192 9.43 -10.66 0.33
CA GLU A 192 8.81 -11.98 0.31
C GLU A 192 7.63 -12.01 -0.66
N LYS A 193 7.48 -13.14 -1.35
CA LYS A 193 6.29 -13.49 -2.13
C LYS A 193 5.35 -14.32 -1.27
N LEU A 194 4.15 -13.80 -1.04
CA LEU A 194 3.10 -14.38 -0.21
C LEU A 194 1.98 -14.95 -1.10
N TYR A 195 1.29 -15.98 -0.60
CA TYR A 195 0.24 -16.69 -1.33
C TYR A 195 -1.04 -16.79 -0.50
N LEU A 196 -2.02 -15.95 -0.81
CA LEU A 196 -3.34 -15.96 -0.16
C LEU A 196 -4.22 -17.05 -0.77
N GLY A 197 -4.99 -17.76 0.05
CA GLY A 197 -5.90 -18.80 -0.44
C GLY A 197 -5.23 -19.96 -1.20
N LYS A 198 -3.95 -20.22 -0.95
CA LYS A 198 -3.24 -21.37 -1.52
C LYS A 198 -4.00 -22.68 -1.26
N GLY A 199 -4.18 -23.47 -2.30
CA GLY A 199 -4.96 -24.71 -2.29
C GLY A 199 -6.47 -24.53 -2.36
N LYS A 200 -6.97 -23.28 -2.37
CA LYS A 200 -8.41 -22.95 -2.36
C LYS A 200 -8.86 -22.17 -3.60
N VAL A 201 -8.00 -21.31 -4.13
CA VAL A 201 -8.32 -20.41 -5.25
C VAL A 201 -7.22 -20.36 -6.31
N ALA A 202 -7.58 -19.98 -7.52
CA ALA A 202 -6.66 -19.61 -8.59
C ALA A 202 -6.06 -18.21 -8.36
N ALA A 203 -5.18 -17.78 -9.26
CA ALA A 203 -4.49 -16.49 -9.15
C ALA A 203 -5.42 -15.26 -9.27
N ASP A 204 -6.61 -15.43 -9.87
CA ASP A 204 -7.65 -14.41 -10.03
C ASP A 204 -8.73 -14.46 -8.94
N ALA A 205 -8.48 -15.23 -7.87
CA ALA A 205 -9.40 -15.55 -6.79
C ALA A 205 -10.59 -16.45 -7.14
N THR A 206 -10.68 -17.03 -8.34
CA THR A 206 -11.71 -18.03 -8.64
C THR A 206 -11.52 -19.27 -7.76
N ILE A 207 -12.63 -19.87 -7.28
CA ILE A 207 -12.57 -21.07 -6.43
C ILE A 207 -11.99 -22.23 -7.23
N GLN A 208 -10.85 -22.73 -6.80
CA GLN A 208 -10.10 -23.80 -7.45
C GLN A 208 -9.44 -24.66 -6.38
N PRO A 209 -10.02 -25.83 -6.03
CA PRO A 209 -9.36 -26.79 -5.16
C PRO A 209 -7.96 -27.16 -5.68
N GLY A 210 -6.95 -27.07 -4.83
CA GLY A 210 -5.55 -27.27 -5.22
C GLY A 210 -4.91 -26.10 -5.98
N GLY A 211 -5.62 -24.99 -6.14
CA GLY A 211 -5.15 -23.81 -6.87
C GLY A 211 -3.91 -23.15 -6.23
N PRO A 212 -3.12 -22.39 -7.02
CA PRO A 212 -1.88 -21.78 -6.56
C PRO A 212 -2.07 -20.69 -5.49
N GLY A 213 -3.30 -20.17 -5.33
CA GLY A 213 -3.57 -18.97 -4.54
C GLY A 213 -3.21 -17.69 -5.27
N ILE A 214 -3.52 -16.57 -4.63
CA ILE A 214 -3.24 -15.22 -5.13
C ILE A 214 -1.89 -14.79 -4.62
N THR A 215 -1.09 -14.25 -5.52
CA THR A 215 0.23 -13.75 -5.19
C THR A 215 0.14 -12.32 -4.63
N LEU A 216 0.86 -12.07 -3.55
CA LEU A 216 1.08 -10.76 -2.96
C LEU A 216 2.60 -10.56 -2.75
N TYR A 217 3.13 -9.38 -3.03
CA TYR A 217 4.55 -9.09 -2.87
C TYR A 217 4.76 -8.10 -1.73
N ALA A 218 5.38 -8.54 -0.64
CA ALA A 218 5.79 -7.66 0.44
C ALA A 218 7.04 -6.88 0.01
N MET A 219 6.98 -5.56 0.04
CA MET A 219 8.04 -4.70 -0.48
C MET A 219 8.37 -3.56 0.47
N VAL A 220 9.66 -3.20 0.51
CA VAL A 220 10.15 -2.07 1.29
C VAL A 220 11.03 -1.18 0.43
N TRP A 221 10.89 0.13 0.60
CA TRP A 221 11.83 1.10 0.07
C TRP A 221 12.57 1.75 1.24
N TRP A 222 13.89 1.79 1.13
CA TRP A 222 14.75 2.48 2.10
C TRP A 222 15.30 3.77 1.48
N PRO A 223 15.30 4.89 2.23
CA PRO A 223 16.01 6.07 1.78
C PRO A 223 17.50 5.75 1.67
N LYS A 224 18.11 6.14 0.54
CA LYS A 224 19.57 6.05 0.41
C LYS A 224 20.20 7.00 1.43
N PRO A 225 21.29 6.60 2.12
CA PRO A 225 22.03 7.51 2.96
C PRO A 225 22.42 8.72 2.11
N SER A 226 22.04 9.91 2.56
CA SER A 226 22.53 11.15 1.97
C SER A 226 24.05 11.16 2.12
N ASN A 227 24.78 11.13 1.01
CA ASN A 227 26.22 11.42 0.97
C ASN A 227 26.45 12.89 1.32
N LEU A 228 26.18 13.27 2.57
CA LEU A 228 26.54 14.57 3.14
C LEU A 228 27.84 14.37 3.91
N GLY A 229 28.96 14.59 3.21
CA GLY A 229 30.23 14.98 3.80
C GLY A 229 31.10 13.87 4.38
N SER A 230 31.76 13.08 3.53
CA SER A 230 33.15 12.71 3.81
C SER A 230 33.99 14.00 3.74
N GLY A 231 34.02 14.76 4.85
CA GLY A 231 34.99 15.83 5.02
C GLY A 231 36.41 15.26 4.93
N PRO A 232 37.40 16.04 4.44
CA PRO A 232 38.75 15.52 4.28
C PRO A 232 39.29 15.16 5.67
N GLU A 233 39.62 13.87 5.82
CA GLU A 233 40.46 13.36 6.89
C GLU A 233 41.77 14.18 6.86
N GLN A 234 41.93 15.09 7.83
CA GLN A 234 43.16 15.85 7.95
C GLN A 234 44.31 14.89 8.21
N ALA A 235 45.28 15.00 7.33
CA ALA A 235 46.50 14.25 7.30
C ALA A 235 47.24 14.29 8.64
N ALA A 236 47.79 13.12 8.97
CA ALA A 236 49.04 12.89 9.67
C ALA A 236 49.79 14.15 10.16
N GLU A 237 49.93 14.27 11.48
CA GLU A 237 51.10 14.91 12.07
C GLU A 237 51.82 13.91 12.96
N THR A 238 52.83 13.29 12.35
CA THR A 238 53.84 12.48 13.01
C THR A 238 54.94 13.41 13.51
N LYS A 239 55.17 13.38 14.84
CA LYS A 239 56.42 13.63 15.57
C LYS A 239 57.31 14.81 15.14
N SER A 240 57.58 15.69 16.11
CA SER A 240 58.97 16.15 16.34
C SER A 240 59.21 16.44 17.83
N LYS A 241 60.17 15.68 18.38
CA LYS A 241 61.06 15.90 19.54
C LYS A 241 60.46 16.32 20.89
#